data_AF-A0A9E0GB84-F1
#
_entry.id   AF-A0A9E0GB84-F1
#
_cell.length_a   1.000
_cell.length_b   1.000
_cell.length_c   1.000
_cell.angle_alpha   90.00
_cell.angle_beta   90.00
_cell.angle_gamma   90.00
#
_symmetry.space_group_name_H-M   'P 1'
#
loop_
_entity.id
_entity.type
_entity.pdbx_description
1 polymer ?
#
loop_
_entity_poly.entity_id
_entity_poly.type
_entity_poly.pdbx_seq_one_letter_code
_entity_poly.pdbx_strand_id
1 'polypeptide(L)'
;MTNVPDHRSTRSRRRILVAAALALGALFVVGAAVQVPRLQADLSRRVEQRLADDGVVVDAAFSGQDGSLRCPAPLADPASAVAAAESVWGVRTIEIDASCG
;
A
#
# COMPACT_ATOMS: atom_id res chain seq x y z
N MET A 1 -32.69 -28.08 42.81
CA MET A 1 -32.10 -28.01 41.45
C MET A 1 -31.01 -26.97 41.46
N THR A 2 -29.76 -27.37 41.71
CA THR A 2 -28.59 -26.49 41.66
C THR A 2 -27.91 -26.65 40.30
N ASN A 3 -27.95 -25.59 39.50
CA ASN A 3 -27.25 -25.51 38.22
C ASN A 3 -25.75 -25.39 38.49
N VAL A 4 -24.99 -26.47 38.30
CA VAL A 4 -23.52 -26.42 38.38
C VAL A 4 -23.05 -25.73 37.10
N PRO A 5 -22.40 -24.56 37.16
CA PRO A 5 -21.90 -23.90 35.97
C PRO A 5 -20.78 -24.77 35.38
N ASP A 6 -21.01 -25.31 34.19
CA ASP A 6 -20.03 -26.12 33.47
C ASP A 6 -18.85 -25.25 33.00
N HIS A 7 -17.82 -25.16 33.85
CA HIS A 7 -16.59 -24.44 33.60
C HIS A 7 -15.71 -25.03 32.47
N ARG A 8 -15.98 -26.26 32.00
CA ARG A 8 -15.24 -26.83 30.86
C ARG A 8 -15.68 -26.20 29.54
N SER A 9 -16.97 -25.88 29.40
CA SER A 9 -17.55 -25.25 28.22
C SER A 9 -17.04 -23.81 27.97
N THR A 10 -16.78 -23.05 29.03
CA THR A 10 -16.33 -21.65 28.93
C THR A 10 -14.83 -21.56 28.62
N ARG A 11 -14.02 -22.47 29.20
CA ARG A 11 -12.57 -22.54 28.93
C ARG A 11 -12.26 -23.00 27.51
N SER A 12 -13.05 -23.92 26.95
CA SER A 12 -12.89 -24.36 25.56
C SER A 12 -13.28 -23.27 24.56
N ARG A 13 -14.40 -22.58 24.80
CA ARG A 13 -14.83 -21.42 23.98
C ARG A 13 -13.78 -20.33 23.93
N ARG A 14 -13.20 -19.95 25.07
CA ARG A 14 -12.12 -18.95 25.12
C ARG A 14 -10.90 -19.36 24.29
N ARG A 15 -10.50 -20.64 24.33
CA ARG A 15 -9.38 -21.15 23.52
C ARG A 15 -9.69 -21.11 22.03
N ILE A 16 -10.90 -21.48 21.62
CA ILE A 16 -11.33 -21.42 20.22
C ILE A 16 -11.33 -19.98 19.72
N LEU A 17 -11.86 -19.03 20.50
CA LEU A 17 -11.85 -17.62 20.14
C LEU A 17 -10.43 -17.06 20.01
N VAL A 18 -9.53 -17.41 20.94
CA VAL A 18 -8.11 -17.02 20.83
C VAL A 18 -7.46 -17.61 19.59
N ALA A 19 -7.68 -18.90 19.31
CA ALA A 19 -7.13 -19.55 18.12
C ALA A 19 -7.69 -18.91 16.82
N ALA A 20 -8.98 -18.59 16.78
CA ALA A 20 -9.60 -17.91 15.65
C ALA A 20 -9.04 -16.49 15.46
N ALA A 21 -8.88 -15.73 16.54
CA ALA A 21 -8.28 -14.40 16.49
C ALA A 21 -6.82 -14.45 16.01
N LEU A 22 -6.04 -15.44 16.46
CA LEU A 22 -4.67 -15.66 15.98
C LEU A 22 -4.63 -16.04 14.50
N ALA A 23 -5.51 -16.95 14.05
CA ALA A 23 -5.60 -17.34 12.65
C ALA A 23 -5.98 -16.14 11.75
N LEU A 24 -6.96 -15.34 12.18
CA LEU A 24 -7.35 -14.12 11.48
C LEU A 24 -6.18 -13.13 11.40
N GLY A 25 -5.49 -12.89 12.52
CA GLY A 25 -4.32 -12.00 12.57
C GLY A 25 -3.20 -12.47 11.64
N ALA A 26 -2.91 -13.77 11.62
CA ALA A 26 -1.91 -14.35 10.73
C ALA A 26 -2.28 -14.17 9.25
N LEU A 27 -3.54 -14.47 8.88
CA LEU A 27 -4.04 -14.27 7.52
C LEU A 27 -3.96 -12.80 7.09
N PHE A 28 -4.31 -11.87 7.99
CA PHE A 28 -4.23 -10.44 7.73
C PHE A 28 -2.79 -9.99 7.45
N VAL A 29 -1.83 -10.39 8.29
CA VAL A 29 -0.41 -10.03 8.12
C VAL A 29 0.15 -10.59 6.82
N VAL A 30 -0.14 -11.86 6.51
CA VAL A 30 0.29 -12.49 5.25
C VAL A 30 -0.33 -11.78 4.04
N GLY A 31 -1.63 -11.48 4.10
CA GLY A 31 -2.34 -10.75 3.04
C GLY A 31 -1.72 -9.37 2.80
N ALA A 32 -1.48 -8.60 3.87
CA ALA A 32 -0.85 -7.29 3.78
C ALA A 32 0.56 -7.36 3.19
N ALA A 33 1.40 -8.30 3.66
CA ALA A 33 2.79 -8.45 3.21
C ALA A 33 2.91 -8.76 1.70
N VAL A 34 1.91 -9.44 1.13
CA VAL A 34 1.90 -9.82 -0.28
C VAL A 34 1.21 -8.75 -1.15
N GLN A 35 0.12 -8.16 -0.66
CA GLN A 35 -0.72 -7.30 -1.49
C GLN A 35 -0.23 -5.85 -1.52
N VAL A 36 0.38 -5.35 -0.45
CA VAL A 36 0.94 -4.00 -0.40
C VAL A 36 2.02 -3.77 -1.46
N PRO A 37 3.05 -4.65 -1.62
CA PRO A 37 4.05 -4.46 -2.67
C PRO A 37 3.48 -4.50 -4.08
N ARG A 38 2.44 -5.32 -4.30
CA ARG A 38 1.76 -5.39 -5.61
C ARG A 38 1.04 -4.10 -5.96
N LEU A 39 0.35 -3.50 -5.00
CA LEU A 39 -0.34 -2.22 -5.19
C LEU A 39 0.65 -1.08 -5.45
N GLN A 40 1.77 -1.06 -4.72
CA GLN A 40 2.83 -0.06 -4.94
C GLN A 40 3.45 -0.18 -6.33
N ALA A 41 3.79 -1.40 -6.77
CA ALA A 41 4.34 -1.64 -8.12
C ALA A 41 3.34 -1.36 -9.25
N ASP A 42 2.04 -1.43 -8.95
CA ASP A 42 0.96 -1.09 -9.88
C ASP A 42 0.76 0.42 -9.98
N LEU A 43 0.86 1.15 -8.87
CA LEU A 43 0.89 2.61 -8.85
C LEU A 43 2.12 3.17 -9.58
N SER A 44 3.31 2.63 -9.31
CA SER A 44 4.55 3.00 -10.02
C SER A 44 4.37 2.92 -11.52
N ARG A 45 3.93 1.75 -12.03
CA ARG A 45 3.75 1.54 -13.47
C ARG A 45 2.71 2.48 -14.09
N ARG A 46 1.59 2.75 -13.41
CA ARG A 46 0.58 3.68 -13.93
C ARG A 46 1.08 5.12 -14.00
N VAL A 47 1.83 5.55 -12.99
CA VAL A 47 2.39 6.91 -12.95
C VAL A 47 3.48 7.08 -13.99
N GLU A 48 4.39 6.12 -14.11
CA GLU A 48 5.41 6.09 -15.15
C GLU A 48 4.79 6.10 -16.55
N GLN A 49 3.75 5.30 -16.77
CA GLN A 49 3.05 5.28 -18.05
C GLN A 49 2.37 6.61 -18.35
N ARG A 50 1.67 7.20 -17.36
CA ARG A 50 1.00 8.49 -17.54
C ARG A 50 1.99 9.61 -17.88
N LEU A 51 3.16 9.62 -17.26
CA LEU A 51 4.21 10.60 -17.55
C LEU A 51 4.89 10.33 -18.89
N ALA A 52 5.08 9.05 -19.25
CA ALA A 52 5.60 8.67 -20.56
C ALA A 52 4.68 9.10 -21.71
N ASP A 53 3.36 9.12 -21.50
CA ASP A 53 2.38 9.67 -22.47
C ASP A 53 2.62 11.17 -22.75
N ASP A 54 3.19 11.90 -21.77
CA ASP A 54 3.58 13.31 -21.90
C ASP A 54 5.06 13.46 -22.32
N GLY A 55 5.74 12.36 -22.68
CA GLY A 55 7.15 12.35 -23.10
C GLY A 55 8.16 12.42 -21.95
N VAL A 56 7.72 12.24 -20.71
CA VAL A 56 8.54 12.34 -19.51
C VAL A 56 8.92 10.95 -19.01
N VAL A 57 10.23 10.68 -18.92
CA VAL A 57 10.76 9.40 -18.41
C VAL A 57 11.25 9.60 -16.97
N VAL A 58 10.66 8.85 -16.04
CA VAL A 58 10.99 8.85 -14.61
C VAL A 58 10.87 7.45 -14.04
N ASP A 59 11.49 7.21 -12.89
CA ASP A 59 11.25 6.04 -12.05
C ASP A 59 10.35 6.45 -10.87
N ALA A 60 9.20 5.81 -10.71
CA ALA A 60 8.27 6.11 -9.62
C ALA A 60 8.36 5.05 -8.52
N ALA A 61 8.52 5.48 -7.27
CA ALA A 61 8.53 4.60 -6.10
C ALA A 61 7.38 4.96 -5.17
N PHE A 62 6.66 3.96 -4.66
CA PHE A 62 5.51 4.18 -3.78
C PHE A 62 5.68 3.53 -2.42
N SER A 63 5.26 4.26 -1.37
CA SER A 63 5.03 3.74 -0.03
C SER A 63 3.55 3.88 0.30
N GLY A 64 2.79 2.83 0.03
CA GLY A 64 1.32 2.88 0.11
C GLY A 64 0.75 3.69 -1.04
N GLN A 65 0.23 4.89 -0.74
CA GLN A 65 -0.38 5.82 -1.72
C GLN A 65 0.47 7.08 -1.97
N ASP A 66 1.56 7.23 -1.23
CA ASP A 66 2.49 8.36 -1.40
C ASP A 66 3.63 7.90 -2.30
N GLY A 67 3.91 8.69 -3.33
CA GLY A 67 4.94 8.38 -4.31
C GLY A 67 6.09 9.37 -4.29
N SER A 68 7.26 8.93 -4.75
CA SER A 68 8.38 9.79 -5.12
C SER A 68 8.81 9.53 -6.55
N LEU A 69 9.14 10.60 -7.28
CA LEU A 69 9.66 10.53 -8.65
C LEU A 69 11.17 10.73 -8.63
N ARG A 70 11.90 9.82 -9.26
CA ARG A 70 13.32 9.98 -9.57
C ARG A 70 13.49 10.17 -11.06
N CYS A 71 14.36 11.09 -11.46
CA CYS A 71 14.52 11.43 -12.86
C CYS A 71 15.94 11.08 -13.33
N PRO A 72 16.08 10.43 -14.50
CA PRO A 72 17.39 10.23 -15.11
C PRO A 72 17.98 11.54 -15.65
N ALA A 73 17.14 12.55 -15.89
CA ALA A 73 17.52 13.90 -16.32
C ALA A 73 16.59 14.95 -15.67
N PRO A 74 17.05 16.21 -15.51
CA PRO A 74 16.24 17.27 -14.93
C PRO A 74 14.94 17.49 -15.70
N LEU A 75 13.85 17.72 -14.96
CA LEU A 75 12.55 18.03 -15.53
C LEU A 75 12.49 19.50 -15.95
N ALA A 76 11.98 19.77 -17.15
CA ALA A 76 11.75 21.14 -17.61
C ALA A 76 10.64 21.84 -16.81
N ASP A 77 9.60 21.09 -16.41
CA ASP A 77 8.51 21.57 -15.55
C ASP A 77 8.15 20.49 -14.50
N PRO A 78 8.83 20.50 -13.34
CA PRO A 78 8.56 19.55 -12.27
C PRO A 78 7.11 19.62 -11.74
N ALA A 79 6.49 20.81 -11.74
CA ALA A 79 5.15 21.00 -11.20
C ALA A 79 4.09 20.33 -12.09
N SER A 80 4.26 20.41 -13.42
CA SER A 80 3.39 19.69 -14.35
C SER A 80 3.47 18.17 -14.18
N ALA A 81 4.68 17.63 -13.93
CA ALA A 81 4.89 16.21 -13.71
C ALA A 81 4.22 15.73 -12.41
N VAL A 82 4.29 16.52 -11.33
CA VAL A 82 3.55 16.25 -10.08
C VAL A 82 2.05 16.21 -10.35
N ALA A 83 1.50 17.23 -11.00
CA ALA A 83 0.06 17.30 -11.27
C ALA A 83 -0.43 16.14 -12.15
N ALA A 84 0.36 15.74 -13.16
CA ALA A 84 0.05 14.60 -14.00
C ALA A 84 0.09 13.28 -13.20
N ALA A 85 1.09 13.09 -12.33
CA ALA A 85 1.21 11.91 -11.49
C ALA A 85 0.08 11.83 -10.44
N GLU A 86 -0.29 12.93 -9.80
CA GLU A 86 -1.40 13.01 -8.83
C GLU A 86 -2.77 12.81 -9.47
N SER A 87 -2.90 13.00 -10.79
CA SER A 87 -4.13 12.68 -11.53
C SER A 87 -4.39 11.16 -11.64
N VAL A 88 -3.40 10.32 -11.34
CA VAL A 88 -3.53 8.86 -11.40
C VAL A 88 -4.34 8.36 -10.20
N TRP A 89 -5.38 7.58 -10.47
CA TRP A 89 -6.24 7.04 -9.43
C TRP A 89 -5.46 6.17 -8.41
N GLY A 90 -5.65 6.49 -7.12
CA GLY A 90 -5.00 5.83 -5.99
C GLY A 90 -3.71 6.50 -5.52
N VAL A 91 -3.23 7.55 -6.22
CA VAL A 91 -2.16 8.41 -5.72
C VAL A 91 -2.74 9.42 -4.74
N ARG A 92 -2.04 9.64 -3.61
CA ARG A 92 -2.41 10.64 -2.61
C ARG A 92 -1.55 11.90 -2.72
N THR A 93 -0.24 11.71 -2.77
CA THR A 93 0.75 12.80 -2.91
C THR A 93 1.95 12.31 -3.69
N ILE A 94 2.61 13.24 -4.39
CA ILE A 94 3.87 12.97 -5.08
C ILE A 94 4.97 13.94 -4.61
N GLU A 95 6.10 13.38 -4.22
CA GLU A 95 7.33 14.12 -3.95
C GLU A 95 8.30 14.01 -5.13
N ILE A 96 9.05 15.07 -5.40
CA ILE A 96 10.10 15.08 -6.42
C ILE A 96 11.45 14.94 -5.72
N ASP A 97 12.23 13.94 -6.17
CA ASP A 97 13.59 13.74 -5.72
C ASP A 97 14.53 14.80 -6.29
N ALA A 98 15.64 15.06 -5.59
CA ALA A 98 16.63 16.05 -6.01
C ALA A 98 17.24 15.76 -7.40
N SER A 99 17.18 14.51 -7.88
CA SER A 99 17.59 14.10 -9.23
C SER A 99 16.80 14.77 -10.37
N CYS A 100 15.63 15.35 -10.07
CA CYS A 100 14.73 15.95 -11.04
C CYS A 100 14.87 17.48 -11.18
N GLY A 101 15.72 18.12 -10.38
CA GLY A 101 15.93 19.58 -10.34
C GLY A 101 17.17 20.07 -11.05
#